data_AF-A0A5C7LJU4-F1
#
_entry.id   AF-A0A5C7LJU4-F1
#
_cell.length_a   1.000
_cell.length_b   1.000
_cell.length_c   1.000
_cell.angle_alpha   90.00
_cell.angle_beta   90.00
_cell.angle_gamma   90.00
#
_symmetry.space_group_name_H-M   'P 1'
#
loop_
_entity.id
_entity.type
_entity.pdbx_description
1 polymer ?
#
loop_
_entity_poly.entity_id
_entity_poly.type
_entity_poly.pdbx_seq_one_letter_code
_entity_poly.pdbx_strand_id
1 'polypeptide(L)'
;MGREALGPRSHCICPACPRKHTMTRPKTVTDGRLTRASASLLNSFDPSTPFGCERRGWFKYVAGKTEPQTGNQELGVALHKMNEQFLLGKEPEPSIASELFEKGRLYLKNLRAAGVAMSIEAPIATEIAGVPFDGFCDLSLSTPILGQIIDWKTTSSIKKYGKTPEQLAKDAQMLIYARALHPAAEHVDLIHGQYQTKGVPTFDISTACVTKKEIDTRINSVIIPLVERIKGVVGEKDVTKLTRNPKACFNCPHRAYCPSDEAIQFMSIFSRYHATPAAPENPRTHPQMTVEPGPVPTPEVTAPTPPVEVELAPAPQPTPPPVDIGDRGDTPTSGALIQSNPLKRGRGRPPGSSKKVEFSAPLVPVESKENSLPPSAQTAAPTSIQFESVTFSYGATVNMGSFNSVRIDVSMTAKHTGDPDAAFQVVMDKVKEKVEAEMTKLAAAPKVGETK
;
A
#
# COMPACT_ATOMS: atom_id res chain seq x y z
N MET A 1 -64.28 2.62 26.49
CA MET A 1 -64.33 2.09 25.11
C MET A 1 -64.33 3.27 24.16
N GLY A 2 -63.41 3.31 23.22
CA GLY A 2 -63.30 4.41 22.24
C GLY A 2 -61.90 4.43 21.63
N ARG A 3 -61.63 3.51 20.70
CA ARG A 3 -60.42 3.53 19.86
C ARG A 3 -60.71 4.42 18.65
N GLU A 4 -60.04 5.56 18.54
CA GLU A 4 -59.97 6.31 17.28
C GLU A 4 -58.87 5.72 16.40
N ALA A 5 -59.26 5.30 15.20
CA ALA A 5 -58.40 4.76 14.17
C ALA A 5 -57.74 5.92 13.40
N LEU A 6 -56.41 6.03 13.51
CA LEU A 6 -55.60 6.87 12.62
C LEU A 6 -55.37 6.11 11.31
N GLY A 7 -55.97 6.62 10.23
CA GLY A 7 -55.82 6.08 8.88
C GLY A 7 -54.40 6.22 8.30
N PRO A 8 -54.11 5.52 7.19
CA PRO A 8 -52.78 5.44 6.60
C PRO A 8 -52.37 6.78 5.95
N ARG A 9 -51.22 7.31 6.35
CA ARG A 9 -50.61 8.49 5.71
C ARG A 9 -50.09 8.10 4.32
N SER A 10 -50.71 8.69 3.30
CA SER A 10 -50.26 8.65 1.92
C SER A 10 -48.84 9.19 1.79
N HIS A 11 -47.97 8.43 1.13
CA HIS A 11 -46.61 8.86 0.80
C HIS A 11 -46.68 10.00 -0.23
N CYS A 12 -46.41 11.23 0.21
CA CYS A 12 -46.14 12.34 -0.69
C CYS A 12 -44.81 12.10 -1.40
N ILE A 13 -44.87 11.75 -2.68
CA ILE A 13 -43.72 11.75 -3.59
C ILE A 13 -43.38 13.22 -3.85
N CYS A 14 -42.31 13.72 -3.24
CA CYS A 14 -41.79 15.06 -3.48
C CYS A 14 -41.02 15.09 -4.82
N PRO A 15 -41.50 15.82 -5.86
CA PRO A 15 -40.84 15.89 -7.16
C PRO A 15 -39.59 16.80 -7.19
N ALA A 16 -39.17 17.34 -6.03
CA ALA A 16 -38.03 18.25 -5.90
C ALA A 16 -36.81 17.61 -5.20
N CYS A 17 -36.74 16.28 -5.10
CA CYS A 17 -35.51 15.63 -4.65
C CYS A 17 -34.49 15.68 -5.80
N PRO A 18 -33.39 16.47 -5.68
CA PRO A 18 -32.41 16.56 -6.75
C PRO A 18 -31.91 15.14 -7.07
N ARG A 19 -32.00 14.77 -8.34
CA ARG A 19 -31.41 13.53 -8.86
C ARG A 19 -30.03 13.40 -8.26
N LYS A 20 -29.73 12.25 -7.65
CA LYS A 20 -28.39 11.91 -7.14
C LYS A 20 -27.41 12.01 -8.31
N HIS A 21 -26.92 13.22 -8.58
CA HIS A 21 -25.72 13.41 -9.37
C HIS A 21 -24.66 12.61 -8.62
N THR A 22 -24.18 11.55 -9.26
CA THR A 22 -23.04 10.80 -8.80
C THR A 22 -21.87 11.76 -8.77
N MET A 23 -21.68 12.45 -7.63
CA MET A 23 -20.52 13.29 -7.43
C MET A 23 -19.31 12.37 -7.52
N THR A 24 -18.62 12.43 -8.65
CA THR A 24 -17.36 11.73 -8.86
C THR A 24 -16.43 12.17 -7.74
N ARG A 25 -15.99 11.20 -6.94
CA ARG A 25 -15.10 11.48 -5.81
C ARG A 25 -13.87 12.23 -6.35
N PRO A 26 -13.45 13.36 -5.75
CA PRO A 26 -12.31 14.12 -6.25
C PRO A 26 -11.08 13.22 -6.33
N LYS A 27 -10.26 13.39 -7.37
CA LYS A 27 -9.00 12.64 -7.51
C LYS A 27 -8.09 12.94 -6.32
N THR A 28 -7.41 11.91 -5.81
CA THR A 28 -6.46 12.00 -4.69
C THR A 28 -5.25 12.90 -4.99
N VAL A 29 -4.80 12.88 -6.24
CA VAL A 29 -3.74 13.75 -6.76
C VAL A 29 -4.28 14.49 -7.97
N THR A 30 -4.06 15.80 -8.02
CA THR A 30 -4.42 16.67 -9.15
C THR A 30 -3.25 17.60 -9.42
N ASP A 31 -2.78 17.65 -10.67
CA ASP A 31 -1.68 18.50 -11.12
C ASP A 31 -0.41 18.43 -10.24
N GLY A 32 -0.03 17.20 -9.85
CA GLY A 32 1.14 16.95 -9.01
C GLY A 32 0.98 17.40 -7.55
N ARG A 33 -0.25 17.70 -7.12
CA ARG A 33 -0.55 18.09 -5.73
C ARG A 33 -1.45 17.05 -5.07
N LEU A 34 -1.12 16.72 -3.82
CA LEU A 34 -1.95 15.87 -2.99
C LEU A 34 -3.16 16.69 -2.50
N THR A 35 -4.35 16.35 -2.98
CA THR A 35 -5.58 17.08 -2.63
C THR A 35 -6.33 16.41 -1.49
N ARG A 36 -6.17 15.09 -1.33
CA ARG A 36 -6.84 14.28 -0.31
C ARG A 36 -5.95 13.11 0.11
N ALA A 37 -6.03 12.69 1.36
CA ALA A 37 -5.34 11.54 1.92
C ALA A 37 -6.33 10.44 2.33
N SER A 38 -5.85 9.20 2.42
CA SER A 38 -6.62 8.08 2.96
C SER A 38 -5.68 7.03 3.55
N ALA A 39 -6.21 6.10 4.34
CA ALA A 39 -5.43 5.00 4.91
C ALA A 39 -4.73 4.15 3.83
N SER A 40 -5.41 3.88 2.71
CA SER A 40 -4.82 3.12 1.60
C SER A 40 -3.70 3.87 0.89
N LEU A 41 -3.80 5.20 0.81
CA LEU A 41 -2.73 6.06 0.32
C LEU A 41 -1.50 5.92 1.23
N LEU A 42 -1.65 6.16 2.53
CA LEU A 42 -0.53 6.08 3.48
C LEU A 42 0.18 4.72 3.41
N ASN A 43 -0.58 3.62 3.44
CA ASN A 43 -0.03 2.27 3.32
C ASN A 43 0.72 2.01 2.01
N SER A 44 0.34 2.68 0.92
CA SER A 44 1.02 2.51 -0.38
C SER A 44 2.38 3.19 -0.43
N PHE A 45 2.57 4.26 0.35
CA PHE A 45 3.81 5.06 0.38
C PHE A 45 4.71 4.72 1.56
N ASP A 46 4.16 4.28 2.70
CA ASP A 46 4.92 4.05 3.95
C ASP A 46 5.90 2.87 3.82
N PRO A 47 7.23 3.12 3.78
CA PRO A 47 8.23 2.08 3.59
C PRO A 47 8.35 1.11 4.78
N SER A 48 7.76 1.43 5.93
CA SER A 48 7.72 0.55 7.10
C SER A 48 6.66 -0.56 6.98
N THR A 49 5.70 -0.39 6.08
CA THR A 49 4.70 -1.43 5.80
C THR A 49 5.27 -2.49 4.85
N PRO A 50 4.77 -3.74 4.87
CA PRO A 50 5.27 -4.82 3.99
C PRO A 50 5.18 -4.50 2.48
N PHE A 51 4.35 -3.53 2.13
CA PHE A 51 3.88 -3.27 0.78
C PHE A 51 4.11 -1.83 0.31
N GLY A 52 4.61 -0.95 1.18
CA GLY A 52 4.75 0.47 0.90
C GLY A 52 6.08 0.81 0.22
N CYS A 53 5.98 1.67 -0.79
CA CYS A 53 7.08 2.08 -1.65
C CYS A 53 6.68 3.36 -2.37
N GLU A 54 7.52 4.40 -2.34
CA GLU A 54 7.23 5.68 -3.01
C GLU A 54 6.91 5.49 -4.49
N ARG A 55 7.70 4.66 -5.20
CA ARG A 55 7.46 4.33 -6.61
C ARG A 55 6.11 3.65 -6.84
N ARG A 56 5.68 2.74 -5.95
CA ARG A 56 4.39 2.06 -6.06
C ARG A 56 3.24 3.06 -5.89
N GLY A 57 3.30 3.86 -4.83
CA GLY A 57 2.32 4.90 -4.58
C GLY A 57 2.25 5.89 -5.75
N TRP A 58 3.39 6.30 -6.29
CA TRP A 58 3.46 7.19 -7.44
C TRP A 58 2.79 6.58 -8.69
N PHE A 59 3.10 5.32 -9.04
CA PHE A 59 2.46 4.67 -10.19
C PHE A 59 0.95 4.60 -10.06
N LYS A 60 0.45 4.28 -8.86
CA LYS A 60 -0.98 4.15 -8.59
C LYS A 60 -1.71 5.50 -8.61
N TYR A 61 -1.20 6.48 -7.89
CA TYR A 61 -1.93 7.73 -7.63
C TYR A 61 -1.55 8.89 -8.56
N VAL A 62 -0.33 8.90 -9.10
CA VAL A 62 0.16 9.95 -10.02
C VAL A 62 0.08 9.49 -11.47
N ALA A 63 0.65 8.33 -11.79
CA ALA A 63 0.62 7.81 -13.16
C ALA A 63 -0.70 7.09 -13.54
N GLY A 64 -1.63 6.95 -12.58
CA GLY A 64 -2.94 6.35 -12.82
C GLY A 64 -2.91 4.89 -13.25
N LYS A 65 -1.84 4.14 -12.91
CA LYS A 65 -1.73 2.73 -13.23
C LYS A 65 -2.62 1.93 -12.29
N THR A 66 -3.47 1.08 -12.86
CA THR A 66 -4.37 0.22 -12.08
C THR A 66 -3.60 -0.91 -11.42
N GLU A 67 -3.99 -1.23 -10.19
CA GLU A 67 -3.58 -2.48 -9.54
C GLU A 67 -4.64 -3.55 -9.87
N PRO A 68 -4.23 -4.77 -10.24
CA PRO A 68 -5.19 -5.84 -10.48
C PRO A 68 -5.97 -6.14 -9.21
N GLN A 69 -7.30 -6.22 -9.32
CA GLN A 69 -8.11 -6.69 -8.20
C GLN A 69 -7.83 -8.18 -7.96
N THR A 70 -7.77 -8.56 -6.70
CA THR A 70 -7.58 -9.96 -6.30
C THR A 70 -8.87 -10.46 -5.68
N GLY A 71 -9.20 -11.75 -5.84
CA GLY A 71 -10.41 -12.33 -5.25
C GLY A 71 -10.51 -12.17 -3.72
N ASN A 72 -9.37 -11.94 -3.04
CA ASN A 72 -9.35 -11.62 -1.61
C ASN A 72 -10.04 -10.27 -1.29
N GLN A 73 -10.03 -9.33 -2.23
CA GLN A 73 -10.67 -8.02 -2.06
C GLN A 73 -12.19 -8.15 -2.11
N GLU A 74 -12.74 -8.91 -3.06
CA GLU A 74 -14.18 -9.19 -3.16
C GLU A 74 -14.68 -9.89 -1.89
N LEU A 75 -13.93 -10.89 -1.42
CA LEU A 75 -14.21 -11.60 -0.17
C LEU A 75 -14.24 -10.66 1.03
N GLY A 76 -13.26 -9.74 1.12
CA GLY A 76 -13.22 -8.71 2.16
C GLY A 76 -14.45 -7.81 2.10
N VAL A 77 -14.76 -7.23 0.94
CA VAL A 77 -15.92 -6.34 0.77
C VAL A 77 -17.24 -7.04 1.14
N ALA A 78 -17.41 -8.30 0.73
CA ALA A 78 -18.56 -9.09 1.10
C ALA A 78 -18.65 -9.29 2.63
N LEU A 79 -17.53 -9.58 3.30
CA LEU A 79 -17.49 -9.76 4.74
C LEU A 79 -17.83 -8.47 5.51
N HIS A 80 -17.28 -7.31 5.13
CA HIS A 80 -17.61 -6.03 5.76
C HIS A 80 -19.10 -5.75 5.66
N LYS A 81 -19.68 -5.95 4.47
CA LYS A 81 -21.13 -5.78 4.25
C LYS A 81 -21.97 -6.71 5.13
N MET A 82 -21.55 -7.96 5.31
CA MET A 82 -22.26 -8.89 6.21
C MET A 82 -22.16 -8.46 7.68
N ASN A 83 -20.98 -8.02 8.13
CA ASN A 83 -20.78 -7.50 9.48
C ASN A 83 -21.65 -6.25 9.71
N GLU A 84 -21.67 -5.30 8.77
CA GLU A 84 -22.49 -4.10 8.79
C GLU A 84 -23.99 -4.45 8.90
N GLN A 85 -24.49 -5.30 8.00
CA GLN A 85 -25.89 -5.74 8.01
C GLN A 85 -26.28 -6.35 9.37
N PHE A 86 -25.44 -7.24 9.90
CA PHE A 86 -25.69 -7.89 11.18
C PHE A 86 -25.73 -6.90 12.35
N LEU A 87 -24.77 -5.97 12.41
CA LEU A 87 -24.68 -4.94 13.45
C LEU A 87 -25.86 -3.95 13.39
N LEU A 88 -26.37 -3.67 12.19
CA LEU A 88 -27.60 -2.90 11.95
C LEU A 88 -28.89 -3.67 12.29
N GLY A 89 -28.79 -4.91 12.77
CA GLY A 89 -29.92 -5.73 13.15
C GLY A 89 -30.62 -6.46 12.02
N LYS A 90 -30.02 -6.50 10.83
CA LYS A 90 -30.52 -7.25 9.66
C LYS A 90 -29.88 -8.63 9.65
N GLU A 91 -30.58 -9.62 9.12
CA GLU A 91 -29.93 -10.89 8.80
C GLU A 91 -29.08 -10.69 7.53
N PRO A 92 -27.78 -11.02 7.55
CA PRO A 92 -26.93 -10.87 6.37
C PRO A 92 -27.35 -11.80 5.25
N GLU A 93 -27.30 -11.30 4.01
CA GLU A 93 -27.51 -12.14 2.83
C GLU A 93 -26.34 -13.10 2.63
N PRO A 94 -26.57 -14.39 2.30
CA PRO A 94 -25.50 -15.32 2.01
C PRO A 94 -24.57 -14.82 0.89
N SER A 95 -23.26 -14.95 1.09
CA SER A 95 -22.24 -14.55 0.11
C SER A 95 -21.02 -15.46 0.15
N ILE A 96 -20.01 -15.16 -0.68
CA ILE A 96 -18.69 -15.81 -0.62
C ILE A 96 -18.01 -15.70 0.76
N ALA A 97 -18.46 -14.77 1.61
CA ALA A 97 -17.92 -14.54 2.95
C ALA A 97 -18.70 -15.24 4.08
N SER A 98 -19.79 -15.97 3.78
CA SER A 98 -20.67 -16.54 4.81
C SER A 98 -19.95 -17.41 5.84
N GLU A 99 -19.04 -18.28 5.39
CA GLU A 99 -18.31 -19.16 6.31
C GLU A 99 -17.39 -18.37 7.26
N LEU A 100 -16.77 -17.28 6.78
CA LEU A 100 -15.95 -16.40 7.60
C LEU A 100 -16.80 -15.63 8.60
N PHE A 101 -17.91 -15.05 8.13
CA PHE A 101 -18.86 -14.31 8.95
C PHE A 101 -19.29 -15.13 10.17
N GLU A 102 -19.65 -16.40 9.99
CA GLU A 102 -20.08 -17.28 11.08
C GLU A 102 -19.02 -17.46 12.17
N LYS A 103 -17.72 -17.34 11.84
CA LYS A 103 -16.64 -17.40 12.85
C LYS A 103 -16.61 -16.17 13.75
N GLY A 104 -16.97 -15.00 13.23
CA GLY A 104 -17.05 -13.74 14.00
C GLY A 104 -18.43 -13.46 14.61
N ARG A 105 -19.46 -14.21 14.21
CA ARG A 105 -20.88 -13.93 14.56
C ARG A 105 -21.13 -13.84 16.07
N LEU A 106 -20.51 -14.70 16.86
CA LEU A 106 -20.67 -14.65 18.33
C LEU A 106 -20.14 -13.33 18.91
N TYR A 107 -18.99 -12.85 18.43
CA TYR A 107 -18.44 -11.58 18.87
C TYR A 107 -19.34 -10.40 18.48
N LEU A 108 -19.82 -10.37 17.24
CA LEU A 108 -20.76 -9.34 16.78
C LEU A 108 -22.07 -9.36 17.59
N LYS A 109 -22.56 -10.55 17.96
CA LYS A 109 -23.74 -10.70 18.82
C LYS A 109 -23.50 -10.07 20.19
N ASN A 110 -22.33 -10.28 20.78
CA ASN A 110 -21.96 -9.70 22.07
C ASN A 110 -21.84 -8.17 21.98
N LEU A 111 -21.28 -7.63 20.89
CA LEU A 111 -21.23 -6.18 20.66
C LEU A 111 -22.62 -5.55 20.63
N ARG A 112 -23.57 -6.17 19.90
CA ARG A 112 -24.97 -5.71 19.86
C ARG A 112 -25.64 -5.79 21.24
N ALA A 113 -25.39 -6.88 21.97
CA ALA A 113 -25.99 -7.11 23.28
C ALA A 113 -25.46 -6.15 24.36
N ALA A 114 -24.25 -5.60 24.19
CA ALA A 114 -23.66 -4.66 25.14
C ALA A 114 -24.43 -3.33 25.22
N GLY A 115 -25.28 -3.00 24.24
CA GLY A 115 -26.11 -1.79 24.27
C GLY A 115 -25.34 -0.47 24.19
N VAL A 116 -24.06 -0.51 23.80
CA VAL A 116 -23.21 0.68 23.63
C VAL A 116 -23.59 1.40 22.34
N ALA A 117 -23.51 2.73 22.33
CA ALA A 117 -23.73 3.52 21.11
C ALA A 117 -22.70 3.13 20.04
N MET A 118 -23.20 2.66 18.89
CA MET A 118 -22.40 2.20 17.76
C MET A 118 -22.52 3.16 16.58
N SER A 119 -21.40 3.57 16.02
CA SER A 119 -21.33 4.21 14.71
C SER A 119 -20.71 3.24 13.72
N ILE A 120 -21.52 2.71 12.81
CA ILE A 120 -21.13 1.72 11.81
C ILE A 120 -20.80 2.46 10.50
N GLU A 121 -19.70 2.08 9.83
CA GLU A 121 -19.20 2.77 8.64
C GLU A 121 -19.09 4.29 8.88
N ALA A 122 -18.52 4.66 10.04
CA ALA A 122 -18.46 6.03 10.49
C ALA A 122 -17.53 6.85 9.56
N PRO A 123 -18.04 7.93 8.93
CA PRO A 123 -17.22 8.74 8.05
C PRO A 123 -16.11 9.44 8.84
N ILE A 124 -14.90 9.37 8.31
CA ILE A 124 -13.75 10.11 8.83
C ILE A 124 -13.61 11.38 8.02
N ALA A 125 -13.74 12.52 8.69
CA ALA A 125 -13.48 13.84 8.15
C ALA A 125 -12.52 14.57 9.08
N THR A 126 -11.23 14.52 8.74
CA THR A 126 -10.18 15.22 9.48
C THR A 126 -9.15 15.77 8.50
N GLU A 127 -8.16 16.51 9.00
CA GLU A 127 -7.07 17.03 8.20
C GLU A 127 -5.74 16.54 8.77
N ILE A 128 -4.83 16.12 7.89
CA ILE A 128 -3.48 15.74 8.27
C ILE A 128 -2.53 16.56 7.44
N ALA A 129 -1.74 17.40 8.12
CA ALA A 129 -0.74 18.25 7.49
C ALA A 129 -1.35 19.12 6.35
N GLY A 130 -2.47 19.81 6.57
CA GLY A 130 -3.08 20.64 5.52
C GLY A 130 -3.84 19.87 4.44
N VAL A 131 -3.93 18.53 4.53
CA VAL A 131 -4.58 17.69 3.52
C VAL A 131 -5.81 17.02 4.13
N PRO A 132 -7.01 17.22 3.54
CA PRO A 132 -8.21 16.50 3.96
C PRO A 132 -7.99 14.99 3.91
N PHE A 133 -8.32 14.30 5.00
CA PHE A 133 -8.22 12.86 5.12
C PHE A 133 -9.61 12.24 5.12
N ASP A 134 -9.84 11.31 4.19
CA ASP A 134 -11.07 10.54 4.11
C ASP A 134 -10.89 9.09 4.45
N GLY A 135 -11.92 8.55 5.09
CA GLY A 135 -12.08 7.13 5.27
C GLY A 135 -13.46 6.82 5.82
N PHE A 136 -13.67 5.53 6.01
CA PHE A 136 -14.76 5.01 6.81
C PHE A 136 -14.12 4.09 7.85
N CYS A 137 -14.55 4.24 9.10
CA CYS A 137 -14.22 3.34 10.19
C CYS A 137 -15.35 2.31 10.28
N ASP A 138 -15.03 1.02 10.15
CA ASP A 138 -16.05 -0.03 10.07
C ASP A 138 -16.98 0.00 11.28
N LEU A 139 -16.42 0.16 12.48
CA LEU A 139 -17.20 0.32 13.70
C LEU A 139 -16.47 1.19 14.73
N SER A 140 -17.17 2.18 15.26
CA SER A 140 -16.74 2.98 16.40
C SER A 140 -17.74 2.84 17.54
N LEU A 141 -17.23 2.58 18.74
CA LEU A 141 -18.01 2.52 19.97
C LEU A 141 -17.56 3.66 20.86
N SER A 142 -18.51 4.43 21.38
CA SER A 142 -18.19 5.52 22.30
C SER A 142 -18.90 5.29 23.62
N THR A 143 -18.11 5.28 24.69
CA THR A 143 -18.62 5.47 26.05
C THR A 143 -18.09 6.82 26.57
N PRO A 144 -18.67 7.38 27.65
CA PRO A 144 -18.20 8.66 28.19
C PRO A 144 -16.71 8.68 28.60
N ILE A 145 -16.09 7.51 28.83
CA ILE A 145 -14.73 7.39 29.41
C ILE A 145 -13.75 6.71 28.43
N LEU A 146 -14.24 5.80 27.59
CA LEU A 146 -13.42 4.98 26.71
C LEU A 146 -14.00 4.99 25.28
N GLY A 147 -13.14 5.31 24.31
CA GLY A 147 -13.42 5.11 22.90
C GLY A 147 -12.95 3.74 22.43
N GLN A 148 -13.64 3.12 21.48
CA GLN A 148 -13.14 1.94 20.78
C GLN A 148 -13.29 2.13 19.27
N ILE A 149 -12.27 1.69 18.53
CA ILE A 149 -12.23 1.68 17.07
C ILE A 149 -12.00 0.24 16.65
N ILE A 150 -12.92 -0.31 15.87
CA ILE A 150 -12.84 -1.66 15.35
C ILE A 150 -12.77 -1.61 13.82
N ASP A 151 -11.77 -2.28 13.27
CA ASP A 151 -11.61 -2.48 11.83
C ASP A 151 -11.55 -3.99 11.54
N TRP A 152 -12.34 -4.44 10.57
CA TRP A 152 -12.45 -5.83 10.16
C TRP A 152 -11.38 -6.12 9.12
N LYS A 153 -10.56 -7.16 9.35
CA LYS A 153 -9.51 -7.56 8.41
C LYS A 153 -9.67 -9.02 8.02
N THR A 154 -9.49 -9.29 6.74
CA THR A 154 -9.27 -10.64 6.24
C THR A 154 -7.77 -10.87 6.05
N THR A 155 -7.30 -12.06 6.40
CA THR A 155 -5.90 -12.44 6.23
C THR A 155 -5.78 -13.92 5.90
N SER A 156 -4.80 -14.29 5.07
CA SER A 156 -4.57 -15.69 4.75
C SER A 156 -4.16 -16.53 5.95
N SER A 157 -3.52 -15.93 6.95
CA SER A 157 -3.19 -16.61 8.20
C SER A 157 -3.05 -15.58 9.32
N ILE A 158 -3.91 -15.66 10.33
CA ILE A 158 -3.88 -14.74 11.49
C ILE A 158 -2.54 -14.88 12.21
N LYS A 159 -2.08 -16.11 12.44
CA LYS A 159 -0.81 -16.37 13.12
C LYS A 159 0.41 -15.75 12.42
N LYS A 160 0.42 -15.70 11.08
CA LYS A 160 1.58 -15.22 10.31
C LYS A 160 1.51 -13.74 9.94
N TYR A 161 0.32 -13.25 9.63
CA TYR A 161 0.13 -11.93 9.02
C TYR A 161 -0.89 -11.08 9.78
N GLY A 162 -1.55 -11.65 10.79
CA GLY A 162 -2.41 -10.88 11.65
C GLY A 162 -1.60 -9.86 12.44
N LYS A 163 -2.18 -8.69 12.67
CA LYS A 163 -1.51 -7.66 13.48
C LYS A 163 -1.52 -8.07 14.94
N THR A 164 -0.38 -7.89 15.60
CA THR A 164 -0.26 -8.00 17.05
C THR A 164 -0.69 -6.69 17.73
N PRO A 165 -0.98 -6.68 19.04
CA PRO A 165 -1.28 -5.45 19.78
C PRO A 165 -0.21 -4.36 19.59
N GLU A 166 1.06 -4.72 19.60
CA GLU A 166 2.17 -3.77 19.48
C GLU A 166 2.27 -3.14 18.09
N GLN A 167 1.90 -3.91 17.06
CA GLN A 167 1.79 -3.41 15.69
C GLN A 167 0.56 -2.52 15.52
N LEU A 168 -0.56 -2.93 16.13
CA LEU A 168 -1.83 -2.23 16.09
C LEU A 168 -1.74 -0.84 16.77
N ALA A 169 -1.06 -0.74 17.90
CA ALA A 169 -0.78 0.52 18.59
C ALA A 169 -0.01 1.55 17.74
N LYS A 170 0.64 1.11 16.66
CA LYS A 170 1.46 1.94 15.77
C LYS A 170 0.82 2.12 14.39
N ASP A 171 -0.37 1.54 14.18
CA ASP A 171 -1.01 1.54 12.89
C ASP A 171 -1.57 2.92 12.51
N ALA A 172 -1.14 3.46 11.37
CA ALA A 172 -1.52 4.81 10.97
C ALA A 172 -3.03 4.96 10.77
N GLN A 173 -3.70 3.98 10.15
CA GLN A 173 -5.15 4.02 9.92
C GLN A 173 -5.90 4.11 11.27
N MET A 174 -5.59 3.19 12.19
CA MET A 174 -6.28 3.11 13.48
C MET A 174 -6.05 4.35 14.34
N LEU A 175 -4.83 4.90 14.36
CA LEU A 175 -4.51 6.11 15.13
C LEU A 175 -5.23 7.35 14.59
N ILE A 176 -5.35 7.48 13.26
CA ILE A 176 -6.10 8.58 12.64
C ILE A 176 -7.58 8.46 12.98
N TYR A 177 -8.15 7.26 12.91
CA TYR A 177 -9.55 7.01 13.25
C TYR A 177 -9.83 7.32 14.72
N ALA A 178 -8.95 6.89 15.62
CA ALA A 178 -9.04 7.20 17.04
C ALA A 178 -9.03 8.71 17.31
N ARG A 179 -8.08 9.46 16.73
CA ARG A 179 -8.03 10.92 16.89
C ARG A 179 -9.27 11.61 16.32
N ALA A 180 -9.79 11.14 15.18
CA ALA A 180 -10.91 11.77 14.51
C ALA A 180 -12.25 11.51 15.22
N LEU A 181 -12.49 10.28 15.70
CA LEU A 181 -13.79 9.89 16.25
C LEU A 181 -13.86 9.99 17.77
N HIS A 182 -12.71 9.93 18.48
CA HIS A 182 -12.65 10.01 19.93
C HIS A 182 -11.67 11.10 20.42
N PRO A 183 -11.77 12.36 19.96
CA PRO A 183 -10.79 13.41 20.29
C PRO A 183 -10.74 13.79 21.77
N ALA A 184 -11.81 13.49 22.52
CA ALA A 184 -11.94 13.78 23.95
C ALA A 184 -11.57 12.59 24.85
N ALA A 185 -11.45 11.38 24.31
CA ALA A 185 -11.14 10.21 25.11
C ALA A 185 -9.67 10.22 25.55
N GLU A 186 -9.41 9.88 26.82
CA GLU A 186 -8.05 9.76 27.34
C GLU A 186 -7.39 8.46 26.85
N HIS A 187 -8.19 7.41 26.72
CA HIS A 187 -7.79 6.10 26.21
C HIS A 187 -8.70 5.68 25.06
N VAL A 188 -8.12 5.01 24.07
CA VAL A 188 -8.86 4.40 22.97
C VAL A 188 -8.37 2.97 22.77
N ASP A 189 -9.29 2.02 22.73
CA ASP A 189 -8.98 0.66 22.30
C ASP A 189 -9.01 0.57 20.77
N LEU A 190 -7.86 0.29 20.18
CA LEU A 190 -7.72 -0.04 18.77
C LEU A 190 -7.90 -1.55 18.64
N ILE A 191 -8.85 -1.97 17.82
CA ILE A 191 -9.24 -3.37 17.70
C ILE A 191 -9.23 -3.79 16.23
N HIS A 192 -8.55 -4.88 15.94
CA HIS A 192 -8.69 -5.58 14.66
C HIS A 192 -9.45 -6.88 14.88
N GLY A 193 -10.62 -7.01 14.25
CA GLY A 193 -11.32 -8.29 14.14
C GLY A 193 -10.80 -9.04 12.92
N GLN A 194 -10.04 -10.11 13.13
CA GLN A 194 -9.23 -10.76 12.11
C GLN A 194 -9.83 -12.11 11.69
N TYR A 195 -10.11 -12.26 10.40
CA TYR A 195 -10.68 -13.46 9.80
C TYR A 195 -9.65 -14.19 8.95
N GLN A 196 -9.47 -15.49 9.19
CA GLN A 196 -8.52 -16.32 8.45
C GLN A 196 -9.15 -16.91 7.19
N THR A 197 -8.58 -16.61 6.02
CA THR A 197 -9.10 -17.03 4.71
C THR A 197 -8.49 -18.30 4.14
N LYS A 198 -7.31 -18.74 4.62
CA LYS A 198 -6.71 -20.02 4.20
C LYS A 198 -6.63 -21.01 5.35
N GLY A 199 -6.87 -22.29 5.04
CA GLY A 199 -6.94 -23.35 6.03
C GLY A 199 -8.31 -23.37 6.70
N VAL A 200 -8.35 -23.73 7.99
CA VAL A 200 -9.59 -23.70 8.76
C VAL A 200 -9.98 -22.24 9.00
N PRO A 201 -11.19 -21.81 8.60
CA PRO A 201 -11.67 -20.47 8.89
C PRO A 201 -11.77 -20.24 10.40
N THR A 202 -11.14 -19.17 10.86
CA THR A 202 -11.12 -18.76 12.27
C THR A 202 -11.28 -17.26 12.37
N PHE A 203 -11.75 -16.81 13.52
CA PHE A 203 -11.84 -15.40 13.90
C PHE A 203 -11.04 -15.20 15.18
N ASP A 204 -10.27 -14.11 15.25
CA ASP A 204 -9.51 -13.71 16.42
C ASP A 204 -9.51 -12.19 16.55
N ILE A 205 -9.24 -11.69 17.75
CA ILE A 205 -9.21 -10.27 18.05
C ILE A 205 -7.83 -9.88 18.53
N SER A 206 -7.29 -8.83 17.93
CA SER A 206 -6.14 -8.12 18.49
C SER A 206 -6.60 -6.75 18.99
N THR A 207 -6.28 -6.45 20.24
CA THR A 207 -6.62 -5.18 20.89
C THR A 207 -5.36 -4.51 21.40
N ALA A 208 -5.26 -3.21 21.18
CA ALA A 208 -4.24 -2.36 21.77
C ALA A 208 -4.91 -1.14 22.41
N CYS A 209 -4.69 -0.95 23.71
CA CYS A 209 -5.11 0.28 24.39
C CYS A 209 -4.03 1.35 24.18
N VAL A 210 -4.41 2.51 23.67
CA VAL A 210 -3.50 3.66 23.48
C VAL A 210 -4.04 4.89 24.17
N THR A 211 -3.14 5.69 24.72
CA THR A 211 -3.47 6.99 25.30
C THR A 211 -3.58 8.06 24.22
N LYS A 212 -4.32 9.13 24.51
CA LYS A 212 -4.36 10.33 23.67
C LYS A 212 -2.97 10.89 23.38
N LYS A 213 -2.09 10.90 24.40
CA LYS A 213 -0.71 11.37 24.27
C LYS A 213 0.08 10.52 23.27
N GLU A 214 -0.07 9.21 23.28
CA GLU A 214 0.60 8.31 22.32
C GLU A 214 0.06 8.51 20.90
N ILE A 215 -1.26 8.65 20.75
CA ILE A 215 -1.91 8.96 19.47
C ILE A 215 -1.34 10.25 18.89
N ASP A 216 -1.36 11.34 19.66
CA ASP A 216 -0.89 12.65 19.21
C ASP A 216 0.62 12.64 18.92
N THR A 217 1.41 11.99 19.77
CA THR A 217 2.86 11.86 19.56
C THR A 217 3.14 11.14 18.25
N ARG A 218 2.45 10.03 17.96
CA ARG A 218 2.69 9.24 16.75
C ARG A 218 2.18 9.96 15.50
N ILE A 219 1.05 10.65 15.59
CA ILE A 219 0.56 11.46 14.48
C ILE A 219 1.57 12.57 14.13
N ASN A 220 2.06 13.29 15.13
CA ASN A 220 2.97 14.41 14.92
C ASN A 220 4.37 13.97 14.49
N SER A 221 4.89 12.88 15.06
CA SER A 221 6.28 12.43 14.80
C SER A 221 6.44 11.51 13.59
N VAL A 222 5.36 10.87 13.11
CA VAL A 222 5.46 9.88 12.03
C VAL A 222 4.46 10.14 10.90
N ILE A 223 3.17 10.30 11.22
CA ILE A 223 2.14 10.36 10.18
C ILE A 223 2.18 11.69 9.43
N ILE A 224 2.33 12.82 10.14
CA ILE A 224 2.49 14.14 9.50
C ILE A 224 3.74 14.18 8.60
N PRO A 225 4.94 13.78 9.06
CA PRO A 225 6.12 13.71 8.19
C PRO A 225 5.93 12.79 6.98
N LEU A 226 5.22 11.67 7.13
CA LEU A 226 4.90 10.80 6.00
C LEU A 226 4.00 11.52 4.98
N VAL A 227 2.95 12.23 5.42
CA VAL A 227 2.08 13.00 4.52
C VAL A 227 2.85 14.11 3.80
N GLU A 228 3.70 14.85 4.52
CA GLU A 228 4.59 15.86 3.92
C GLU A 228 5.53 15.25 2.88
N ARG A 229 6.09 14.07 3.18
CA ARG A 229 6.91 13.33 2.21
C ARG A 229 6.10 12.95 0.97
N ILE A 230 4.87 12.46 1.14
CA ILE A 230 3.99 12.11 0.02
C ILE A 230 3.70 13.33 -0.85
N LYS A 231 3.44 14.52 -0.27
CA LYS A 231 3.25 15.76 -1.04
C LYS A 231 4.42 16.04 -1.99
N GLY A 232 5.66 15.85 -1.51
CA GLY A 232 6.86 15.97 -2.35
C GLY A 232 6.92 14.92 -3.44
N VAL A 233 6.63 13.66 -3.10
CA VAL A 233 6.67 12.54 -4.05
C VAL A 233 5.64 12.70 -5.17
N VAL A 234 4.42 13.14 -4.87
CA VAL A 234 3.38 13.26 -5.90
C VAL A 234 3.63 14.39 -6.91
N GLY A 235 4.48 15.36 -6.55
CA GLY A 235 4.92 16.44 -7.45
C GLY A 235 6.08 16.05 -8.37
N GLU A 236 6.74 14.91 -8.11
CA GLU A 236 7.85 14.44 -8.94
C GLU A 236 7.31 13.89 -10.27
N LYS A 237 7.95 14.28 -11.38
CA LYS A 237 7.58 13.82 -12.73
C LYS A 237 8.38 12.58 -13.14
N ASP A 238 9.54 12.39 -12.54
CA ASP A 238 10.46 11.30 -12.85
C ASP A 238 10.53 10.28 -11.71
N VAL A 239 9.92 9.10 -11.95
CA VAL A 239 9.88 7.99 -10.99
C VAL A 239 11.26 7.48 -10.57
N THR A 240 12.31 7.72 -11.37
CA THR A 240 13.68 7.26 -11.05
C THR A 240 14.27 7.99 -9.85
N LYS A 241 13.82 9.23 -9.58
CA LYS A 241 14.22 10.03 -8.42
C LYS A 241 13.54 9.63 -7.12
N LEU A 242 12.52 8.76 -7.20
CA LEU A 242 11.78 8.27 -6.05
C LEU A 242 12.46 7.06 -5.43
N THR A 243 12.31 6.92 -4.12
CA THR A 243 12.93 5.85 -3.34
C THR A 243 12.27 4.52 -3.66
N ARG A 244 13.08 3.56 -4.10
CA ARG A 244 12.65 2.17 -4.25
C ARG A 244 12.73 1.45 -2.90
N ASN A 245 11.72 0.64 -2.59
CA ASN A 245 11.76 -0.30 -1.46
C ASN A 245 11.90 -1.74 -1.98
N PRO A 246 13.11 -2.35 -1.95
CA PRO A 246 13.34 -3.70 -2.44
C PRO A 246 12.47 -4.76 -1.74
N LYS A 247 12.17 -4.56 -0.44
CA LYS A 247 11.35 -5.50 0.35
C LYS A 247 9.91 -5.58 -0.17
N ALA A 248 9.38 -4.46 -0.67
CA ALA A 248 8.05 -4.38 -1.25
C ALA A 248 8.01 -4.78 -2.75
N CYS A 249 9.15 -5.06 -3.39
CA CYS A 249 9.21 -5.30 -4.84
C CYS A 249 8.76 -6.70 -5.27
N PHE A 250 8.86 -7.72 -4.38
CA PHE A 250 8.68 -9.13 -4.76
C PHE A 250 7.34 -9.40 -5.46
N ASN A 251 6.24 -8.84 -4.93
CA ASN A 251 4.88 -8.94 -5.47
C ASN A 251 4.30 -7.58 -5.86
N CYS A 252 5.15 -6.63 -6.28
CA CYS A 252 4.67 -5.31 -6.70
C CYS A 252 3.94 -5.40 -8.05
N PRO A 253 2.68 -4.92 -8.16
CA PRO A 253 1.92 -4.98 -9.41
C PRO A 253 2.52 -4.13 -10.53
N HIS A 254 3.37 -3.16 -10.19
CA HIS A 254 4.01 -2.25 -11.14
C HIS A 254 5.46 -2.65 -11.46
N ARG A 255 5.90 -3.85 -11.05
CA ARG A 255 7.29 -4.32 -11.24
C ARG A 255 7.75 -4.27 -12.70
N ALA A 256 6.87 -4.56 -13.65
CA ALA A 256 7.19 -4.55 -15.08
C ALA A 256 7.58 -3.16 -15.63
N TYR A 257 7.12 -2.08 -14.99
CA TYR A 257 7.36 -0.70 -15.40
C TYR A 257 8.32 0.04 -14.46
N CYS A 258 8.66 -0.58 -13.32
CA CYS A 258 9.49 0.05 -12.30
C CYS A 258 10.97 -0.12 -12.68
N PRO A 259 11.70 0.96 -13.00
CA PRO A 259 13.10 0.85 -13.37
C PRO A 259 13.92 0.29 -12.20
N SER A 260 14.82 -0.66 -12.48
CA SER A 260 15.77 -1.13 -11.48
C SER A 260 16.84 -0.08 -11.22
N ASP A 261 17.45 -0.11 -10.05
CA ASP A 261 18.51 0.86 -9.72
C ASP A 261 19.74 0.67 -10.63
N GLU A 262 20.01 -0.57 -11.04
CA GLU A 262 21.00 -0.91 -12.07
C GLU A 262 20.65 -0.29 -13.43
N ALA A 263 19.40 -0.42 -13.88
CA ALA A 263 18.96 0.17 -15.15
C ALA A 263 19.06 1.70 -15.12
N ILE A 264 18.75 2.34 -13.98
CA ILE A 264 18.93 3.79 -13.80
C ILE A 264 20.41 4.16 -13.88
N GLN A 265 21.30 3.41 -13.22
CA GLN A 265 22.74 3.65 -13.30
C GLN A 265 23.26 3.51 -14.73
N PHE A 266 22.88 2.46 -15.47
CA PHE A 266 23.24 2.30 -16.87
C PHE A 266 22.72 3.44 -17.75
N MET A 267 21.44 3.83 -17.63
CA MET A 267 20.89 4.97 -18.39
C MET A 267 21.58 6.30 -18.06
N SER A 268 22.01 6.50 -16.81
CA SER A 268 22.76 7.69 -16.41
C SER A 268 24.16 7.74 -17.04
N ILE A 269 24.82 6.59 -17.22
CA ILE A 269 26.12 6.49 -17.89
C ILE A 269 25.96 6.82 -19.37
N PHE A 270 24.98 6.23 -20.06
CA PHE A 270 24.71 6.55 -21.46
C PHE A 270 24.34 8.03 -21.67
N SER A 271 23.53 8.61 -20.77
CA SER A 271 23.19 10.03 -20.85
C SER A 271 24.41 10.94 -20.72
N ARG A 272 25.44 10.55 -19.93
CA ARG A 272 26.71 11.29 -19.83
C ARG A 272 27.58 11.15 -21.09
N TYR A 273 27.51 10.02 -21.79
CA TYR A 273 28.22 9.82 -23.05
C TYR A 273 27.58 10.56 -24.23
N HIS A 274 26.25 10.75 -24.20
CA HIS A 274 25.51 11.47 -25.22
C HIS A 274 25.36 12.97 -24.96
N ALA A 275 25.63 13.44 -23.73
CA ALA A 275 25.85 14.85 -23.47
C ALA A 275 27.14 15.30 -24.18
N THR A 276 26.99 15.75 -25.42
CA THR A 276 28.08 16.38 -26.18
C THR A 276 28.66 17.48 -25.29
N PRO A 277 29.99 17.51 -25.05
CA PRO A 277 30.58 18.63 -24.34
C PRO A 277 30.13 19.90 -25.05
N ALA A 278 29.47 20.80 -24.32
CA ALA A 278 29.25 22.15 -24.83
C ALA A 278 30.61 22.64 -25.30
N ALA A 279 30.71 22.97 -26.59
CA ALA A 279 31.95 23.46 -27.18
C ALA A 279 32.48 24.58 -26.27
N PRO A 280 33.79 24.59 -25.94
CA PRO A 280 34.34 25.62 -25.08
C PRO A 280 33.98 26.97 -25.65
N GLU A 281 33.19 27.75 -24.92
CA GLU A 281 32.93 29.14 -25.25
C GLU A 281 34.28 29.84 -25.35
N ASN A 282 34.64 30.17 -26.59
CA ASN A 282 35.79 30.98 -26.92
C ASN A 282 35.70 32.27 -26.10
N PRO A 283 36.72 32.64 -25.30
CA PRO A 283 36.71 33.89 -24.57
C PRO A 283 36.88 35.04 -25.57
N ARG A 284 35.76 35.52 -26.13
CA ARG A 284 35.74 36.82 -26.80
C ARG A 284 35.68 37.89 -25.73
N THR A 285 36.86 38.43 -25.48
CA THR A 285 37.16 39.76 -24.95
C THR A 285 36.09 40.80 -25.34
N HIS A 286 35.26 41.17 -24.36
CA HIS A 286 34.66 42.50 -24.32
C HIS A 286 35.38 43.29 -23.21
N PRO A 287 35.98 44.45 -23.50
CA PRO A 287 36.54 45.31 -22.47
C PRO A 287 35.40 45.87 -21.62
N GLN A 288 35.35 45.43 -20.37
CA GLN A 288 34.42 45.93 -19.37
C GLN A 288 34.96 47.28 -18.85
N MET A 289 34.23 48.37 -19.13
CA MET A 289 34.49 49.67 -18.53
C MET A 289 34.36 49.54 -17.00
N THR A 290 35.46 49.80 -16.32
CA THR A 290 35.57 49.89 -14.87
C THR A 290 34.84 51.15 -14.41
N VAL A 291 33.76 50.99 -13.64
CA VAL A 291 33.19 52.06 -12.83
C VAL A 291 33.52 51.73 -11.38
N GLU A 292 34.39 52.55 -10.80
CA GLU A 292 34.73 52.54 -9.37
C GLU A 292 33.48 52.73 -8.50
N PRO A 293 33.32 51.95 -7.41
CA PRO A 293 32.58 52.39 -6.25
C PRO A 293 33.54 52.94 -5.19
N GLY A 294 33.28 54.17 -4.76
CA GLY A 294 33.99 54.88 -3.70
C GLY A 294 33.82 54.25 -2.31
N PRO A 295 34.63 54.71 -1.34
CA PRO A 295 34.77 54.08 -0.03
C PRO A 295 33.59 54.42 0.90
N VAL A 296 32.97 53.38 1.47
CA VAL A 296 32.02 53.51 2.59
C VAL A 296 32.79 53.32 3.91
N PRO A 297 32.60 54.20 4.90
CA PRO A 297 33.39 54.22 6.13
C PRO A 297 33.03 53.09 7.10
N THR A 298 34.06 52.62 7.78
CA THR A 298 34.06 51.68 8.90
C THR A 298 33.50 52.35 10.16
N PRO A 299 32.65 51.67 10.95
CA PRO A 299 32.50 51.98 12.37
C PRO A 299 33.18 50.90 13.23
N GLU A 300 34.29 51.33 13.81
CA GLU A 300 34.71 51.24 15.21
C GLU A 300 34.10 50.14 16.13
N VAL A 301 35.01 49.24 16.48
CA VAL A 301 35.19 48.43 17.70
C VAL A 301 34.27 48.75 18.90
N THR A 302 33.68 47.69 19.48
CA THR A 302 33.57 47.55 20.95
C THR A 302 33.51 46.07 21.35
N ALA A 303 34.58 45.57 21.99
CA ALA A 303 34.55 44.48 22.96
C ALA A 303 34.10 45.07 24.33
N PRO A 304 33.53 44.35 25.33
CA PRO A 304 33.98 43.06 25.90
C PRO A 304 32.81 42.10 26.27
N THR A 305 32.97 40.83 26.69
CA THR A 305 33.36 40.36 28.05
C THR A 305 33.29 38.80 28.08
N PRO A 306 34.17 38.06 28.77
CA PRO A 306 34.04 36.60 28.98
C PRO A 306 33.35 36.27 30.34
N PRO A 307 33.10 34.98 30.66
CA PRO A 307 31.78 34.37 30.81
C PRO A 307 31.24 34.32 32.26
N VAL A 308 29.92 34.16 32.42
CA VAL A 308 29.31 33.74 33.68
C VAL A 308 29.25 32.22 33.71
N GLU A 309 29.99 31.65 34.64
CA GLU A 309 30.02 30.24 35.04
C GLU A 309 28.70 29.91 35.77
N VAL A 310 27.89 29.02 35.19
CA VAL A 310 26.66 28.52 35.83
C VAL A 310 27.00 27.22 36.55
N GLU A 311 26.99 27.30 37.87
CA GLU A 311 27.15 26.20 38.82
C GLU A 311 26.02 25.18 38.62
N LEU A 312 26.37 23.96 38.17
CA LEU A 312 25.45 22.83 38.06
C LEU A 312 25.09 22.31 39.46
N ALA A 313 23.82 22.37 39.80
CA ALA A 313 23.26 21.67 40.96
C ALA A 313 23.43 20.13 40.81
N PRO A 314 23.82 19.41 41.89
CA PRO A 314 24.03 17.98 41.84
C PRO A 314 22.70 17.20 41.68
N ALA A 315 22.76 16.14 40.88
CA ALA A 315 21.65 15.22 40.64
C ALA A 315 21.24 14.48 41.94
N PRO A 316 19.94 14.30 42.22
CA PRO A 316 19.50 13.51 43.36
C PRO A 316 19.79 12.01 43.14
N GLN A 317 20.42 11.41 44.15
CA GLN A 317 20.70 9.97 44.20
C GLN A 317 19.41 9.15 44.33
N PRO A 318 19.35 7.94 43.74
CA PRO A 318 18.20 7.05 43.85
C PRO A 318 18.10 6.45 45.27
N THR A 319 16.98 6.69 45.94
CA THR A 319 16.59 5.99 47.16
C THR A 319 16.35 4.50 46.91
N PRO A 320 16.82 3.60 47.79
CA PRO A 320 16.56 2.17 47.69
C PRO A 320 15.09 1.84 48.00
N PRO A 321 14.53 0.76 47.42
CA PRO A 321 13.15 0.35 47.69
C PRO A 321 12.99 -0.18 49.12
N PRO A 322 11.85 0.10 49.79
CA PRO A 322 11.56 -0.46 51.09
C PRO A 322 11.18 -1.95 50.96
N VAL A 323 11.71 -2.72 51.91
CA VAL A 323 11.35 -4.10 52.22
C VAL A 323 10.18 -4.05 53.22
N ASP A 324 9.10 -4.78 52.95
CA ASP A 324 8.07 -5.15 53.94
C ASP A 324 7.41 -6.44 53.42
N ILE A 325 7.72 -7.63 53.95
CA ILE A 325 7.17 -8.27 55.16
C ILE A 325 5.62 -8.28 55.08
N GLY A 326 5.07 -9.48 54.91
CA GLY A 326 3.63 -9.70 54.85
C GLY A 326 2.96 -9.74 56.22
N ASP A 327 1.64 -9.66 56.24
CA ASP A 327 0.72 -10.70 56.73
C ASP A 327 -0.74 -10.22 56.59
N ARG A 328 -1.63 -11.17 56.30
CA ARG A 328 -3.09 -11.28 56.53
C ARG A 328 -4.04 -10.08 56.43
N GLY A 329 -5.14 -10.30 55.70
CA GLY A 329 -6.45 -9.69 55.94
C GLY A 329 -7.49 -10.04 54.88
N ASP A 330 -8.37 -10.99 55.21
CA ASP A 330 -9.53 -11.46 54.44
C ASP A 330 -10.54 -10.36 54.05
N THR A 331 -11.15 -10.46 52.85
CA THR A 331 -12.62 -10.44 52.54
C THR A 331 -12.94 -10.02 51.08
N PRO A 332 -14.12 -10.37 50.50
CA PRO A 332 -14.14 -11.10 49.23
C PRO A 332 -14.92 -10.45 48.06
N THR A 333 -14.87 -11.14 46.91
CA THR A 333 -15.95 -11.30 45.90
C THR A 333 -16.18 -10.20 44.85
N SER A 334 -15.77 -10.49 43.60
CA SER A 334 -16.60 -10.53 42.37
C SER A 334 -15.87 -9.95 41.14
N GLY A 335 -15.72 -10.79 40.11
CA GLY A 335 -15.25 -10.35 38.78
C GLY A 335 -14.67 -11.49 37.96
N ALA A 336 -15.54 -12.37 37.46
CA ALA A 336 -15.17 -13.57 36.73
C ALA A 336 -14.43 -13.26 35.42
N LEU A 337 -13.13 -13.58 35.39
CA LEU A 337 -12.29 -13.67 34.20
C LEU A 337 -12.29 -15.12 33.71
N ILE A 338 -12.85 -15.36 32.52
CA ILE A 338 -12.80 -16.65 31.85
C ILE A 338 -11.40 -16.83 31.26
N GLN A 339 -10.54 -17.58 31.97
CA GLN A 339 -9.33 -18.18 31.41
C GLN A 339 -9.61 -19.66 31.10
N SER A 340 -9.58 -20.05 29.83
CA SER A 340 -9.65 -21.46 29.42
C SER A 340 -8.25 -21.99 29.10
N ASN A 341 -7.78 -22.94 29.93
CA ASN A 341 -6.61 -23.78 29.65
C ASN A 341 -6.89 -24.76 28.48
N PRO A 342 -5.92 -25.03 27.58
CA PRO A 342 -6.09 -25.99 26.50
C PRO A 342 -5.79 -27.43 26.97
N LEU A 343 -6.78 -28.31 26.82
CA LEU A 343 -6.64 -29.76 26.97
C LEU A 343 -5.84 -30.36 25.80
N LYS A 344 -4.72 -31.01 26.12
CA LYS A 344 -3.97 -31.93 25.26
C LYS A 344 -4.87 -33.11 24.84
N ARG A 345 -5.02 -33.36 23.53
CA ARG A 345 -5.39 -34.69 23.02
C ARG A 345 -4.66 -35.03 21.71
N GLY A 346 -3.85 -36.10 21.80
CA GLY A 346 -3.89 -37.29 20.93
C GLY A 346 -3.55 -37.17 19.44
N ARG A 347 -2.42 -37.79 19.06
CA ARG A 347 -2.10 -38.18 17.67
C ARG A 347 -3.02 -39.30 17.19
N GLY A 348 -3.59 -39.14 15.99
CA GLY A 348 -4.27 -40.21 15.25
C GLY A 348 -4.29 -39.93 13.74
N ARG A 349 -3.62 -40.80 12.98
CA ARG A 349 -3.68 -41.05 11.51
C ARG A 349 -4.19 -42.52 11.39
N PRO A 350 -4.58 -43.12 10.23
CA PRO A 350 -4.70 -42.70 8.82
C PRO A 350 -6.04 -43.24 8.20
N PRO A 351 -6.21 -43.67 6.92
CA PRO A 351 -5.50 -43.48 5.64
C PRO A 351 -6.43 -43.02 4.48
N GLY A 352 -5.86 -42.80 3.29
CA GLY A 352 -6.47 -42.08 2.17
C GLY A 352 -7.37 -42.88 1.22
N SER A 353 -7.77 -42.22 0.13
CA SER A 353 -7.95 -42.85 -1.18
C SER A 353 -8.03 -41.81 -2.29
N SER A 354 -7.40 -42.19 -3.39
CA SER A 354 -7.31 -41.58 -4.71
C SER A 354 -8.66 -41.41 -5.40
N LYS A 355 -8.85 -40.31 -6.14
CA LYS A 355 -9.39 -40.38 -7.51
C LYS A 355 -9.10 -39.09 -8.29
N LYS A 356 -8.30 -39.28 -9.33
CA LYS A 356 -8.02 -38.37 -10.45
C LYS A 356 -9.21 -38.49 -11.43
N VAL A 357 -9.83 -37.39 -11.81
CA VAL A 357 -10.78 -37.35 -12.93
C VAL A 357 -10.30 -36.29 -13.91
N GLU A 358 -9.91 -36.76 -15.09
CA GLU A 358 -9.62 -35.96 -16.27
C GLU A 358 -10.92 -35.31 -16.78
N PHE A 359 -10.87 -34.01 -17.02
CA PHE A 359 -11.91 -33.28 -17.75
C PHE A 359 -11.45 -33.08 -19.20
N SER A 360 -12.10 -33.78 -20.12
CA SER A 360 -11.98 -33.59 -21.56
C SER A 360 -12.85 -32.41 -21.99
N ALA A 361 -12.27 -31.48 -22.75
CA ALA A 361 -12.96 -30.36 -23.39
C ALA A 361 -13.60 -30.80 -24.73
N PRO A 362 -14.80 -30.33 -25.09
CA PRO A 362 -15.29 -30.41 -26.46
C PRO A 362 -14.88 -29.18 -27.27
N LEU A 363 -14.24 -29.47 -28.40
CA LEU A 363 -14.00 -28.57 -29.53
C LEU A 363 -15.35 -28.19 -30.18
N VAL A 364 -15.54 -26.90 -30.46
CA VAL A 364 -16.59 -26.40 -31.36
C VAL A 364 -15.90 -25.74 -32.57
N PRO A 365 -16.20 -26.15 -33.81
CA PRO A 365 -15.73 -25.48 -35.01
C PRO A 365 -16.79 -24.48 -35.49
N VAL A 366 -16.41 -23.23 -35.77
CA VAL A 366 -17.27 -22.31 -36.55
C VAL A 366 -16.42 -21.56 -37.57
N GLU A 367 -16.53 -22.07 -38.79
CA GLU A 367 -16.71 -21.38 -40.08
C GLU A 367 -16.01 -20.04 -40.36
N SER A 368 -15.07 -20.15 -41.28
CA SER A 368 -14.54 -19.12 -42.18
C SER A 368 -15.58 -18.64 -43.21
N LYS A 369 -15.69 -17.32 -43.41
CA LYS A 369 -16.20 -16.73 -44.66
C LYS A 369 -15.22 -15.68 -45.20
N GLU A 370 -14.80 -15.95 -46.43
CA GLU A 370 -14.03 -15.08 -47.34
C GLU A 370 -14.89 -13.99 -48.00
N ASN A 371 -14.19 -13.09 -48.72
CA ASN A 371 -14.58 -12.00 -49.61
C ASN A 371 -14.75 -10.63 -48.92
N SER A 372 -14.16 -9.52 -49.37
CA SER A 372 -13.62 -9.16 -50.70
C SER A 372 -12.80 -7.85 -50.64
N LEU A 373 -11.95 -7.66 -51.65
CA LEU A 373 -10.95 -6.60 -51.92
C LEU A 373 -11.56 -5.21 -52.34
N PRO A 374 -10.75 -4.13 -52.56
CA PRO A 374 -10.92 -2.79 -52.00
C PRO A 374 -11.37 -1.71 -53.02
N PRO A 375 -11.38 -0.41 -52.63
CA PRO A 375 -10.48 0.50 -53.36
C PRO A 375 -9.88 1.68 -52.56
N SER A 376 -8.82 2.22 -53.18
CA SER A 376 -8.45 3.64 -53.28
C SER A 376 -7.26 4.12 -52.43
N ALA A 377 -6.16 4.29 -53.15
CA ALA A 377 -4.91 4.89 -52.71
C ALA A 377 -5.03 6.43 -52.69
N GLN A 378 -4.56 7.03 -51.59
CA GLN A 378 -4.11 8.42 -51.56
C GLN A 378 -2.64 8.45 -51.13
N THR A 379 -1.81 8.88 -52.08
CA THR A 379 -0.36 9.01 -51.95
C THR A 379 -0.03 10.24 -51.12
N ALA A 380 0.38 10.03 -49.86
CA ALA A 380 1.01 11.05 -49.03
C ALA A 380 2.53 10.83 -49.03
N ALA A 381 3.29 11.91 -49.25
CA ALA A 381 4.75 11.89 -49.33
C ALA A 381 5.38 11.39 -48.01
N PRO A 382 6.45 10.56 -48.06
CA PRO A 382 7.09 10.07 -46.85
C PRO A 382 7.97 11.16 -46.24
N THR A 383 7.54 11.72 -45.11
CA THR A 383 8.45 12.31 -44.12
C THR A 383 9.36 11.20 -43.61
N SER A 384 10.62 11.20 -44.01
CA SER A 384 11.64 10.28 -43.50
C SER A 384 11.87 10.51 -42.01
N ILE A 385 11.23 9.71 -41.17
CA ILE A 385 11.49 9.68 -39.73
C ILE A 385 12.85 8.97 -39.56
N GLN A 386 13.87 9.72 -39.16
CA GLN A 386 15.15 9.13 -38.78
C GLN A 386 15.02 8.53 -37.38
N PHE A 387 14.89 7.20 -37.30
CA PHE A 387 15.03 6.45 -36.05
C PHE A 387 16.51 6.28 -35.75
N GLU A 388 17.01 6.86 -34.65
CA GLU A 388 18.46 6.85 -34.38
C GLU A 388 18.93 5.58 -33.65
N SER A 389 18.05 4.93 -32.88
CA SER A 389 18.39 3.68 -32.19
C SER A 389 17.16 2.85 -31.83
N VAL A 390 17.29 1.53 -31.90
CA VAL A 390 16.29 0.59 -31.39
C VAL A 390 16.94 -0.34 -30.36
N THR A 391 16.32 -0.48 -29.19
CA THR A 391 16.76 -1.37 -28.10
C THR A 391 15.76 -2.50 -27.93
N PHE A 392 16.24 -3.74 -27.99
CA PHE A 392 15.44 -4.93 -27.71
C PHE A 392 16.03 -5.71 -26.55
N SER A 393 15.13 -6.24 -25.72
CA SER A 393 15.47 -7.19 -24.64
C SER A 393 14.66 -8.46 -24.86
N TYR A 394 15.35 -9.59 -25.00
CA TYR A 394 14.71 -10.91 -25.08
C TYR A 394 15.25 -11.80 -23.95
N GLY A 395 14.31 -12.44 -23.24
CA GLY A 395 14.61 -13.30 -22.11
C GLY A 395 14.17 -14.74 -22.38
N ALA A 396 15.06 -15.70 -22.13
CA ALA A 396 14.73 -17.13 -22.17
C ALA A 396 15.01 -17.78 -20.81
N THR A 397 14.13 -18.70 -20.40
CA THR A 397 14.30 -19.48 -19.15
C THR A 397 14.70 -20.90 -19.50
N VAL A 398 15.87 -21.35 -19.03
CA VAL A 398 16.31 -22.74 -19.13
C VAL A 398 15.94 -23.47 -17.84
N ASN A 399 15.18 -24.55 -17.95
CA ASN A 399 14.98 -25.48 -16.84
C ASN A 399 16.16 -26.44 -16.76
N MET A 400 16.97 -26.34 -15.70
CA MET A 400 18.16 -27.20 -15.48
C MET A 400 17.85 -28.43 -14.60
N GLY A 401 16.57 -28.79 -14.45
CA GLY A 401 16.11 -29.90 -13.62
C GLY A 401 15.17 -29.47 -12.50
N SER A 402 14.97 -30.33 -11.51
CA SER A 402 13.86 -30.26 -10.53
C SER A 402 13.87 -29.04 -9.61
N PHE A 403 14.98 -28.28 -9.50
CA PHE A 403 15.10 -27.18 -8.54
C PHE A 403 15.83 -25.92 -9.03
N ASN A 404 16.33 -25.89 -10.28
CA ASN A 404 17.07 -24.73 -10.79
C ASN A 404 16.55 -24.32 -12.17
N SER A 405 16.14 -23.05 -12.30
CA SER A 405 15.93 -22.39 -13.58
C SER A 405 16.88 -21.20 -13.69
N VAL A 406 17.49 -21.04 -14.87
CA VAL A 406 18.37 -19.91 -15.18
C VAL A 406 17.67 -19.06 -16.23
N ARG A 407 17.57 -17.77 -15.95
CA ARG A 407 17.02 -16.78 -16.89
C ARG A 407 18.17 -16.04 -17.55
N ILE A 408 18.18 -16.04 -18.88
CA ILE A 408 19.15 -15.31 -19.71
C ILE A 408 18.39 -14.16 -20.35
N ASP A 409 18.78 -12.93 -20.05
CA ASP A 409 18.25 -11.73 -20.70
C ASP A 409 19.37 -11.10 -21.54
N VAL A 410 19.16 -10.99 -22.86
CA VAL A 410 20.09 -10.30 -23.76
C VAL A 410 19.42 -9.02 -24.23
N SER A 411 20.12 -7.90 -24.03
CA SER A 411 19.70 -6.59 -24.55
C SER A 411 20.68 -6.07 -25.58
N MET A 412 20.18 -5.58 -26.71
CA MET A 412 21.01 -5.02 -27.76
C MET A 412 20.41 -3.72 -28.29
N THR A 413 21.26 -2.70 -28.43
CA THR A 413 20.92 -1.44 -29.07
C THR A 413 21.67 -1.34 -30.38
N ALA A 414 20.95 -1.05 -31.47
CA ALA A 414 21.56 -0.82 -32.77
C ALA A 414 21.11 0.53 -33.34
N LYS A 415 22.06 1.26 -33.96
CA LYS A 415 21.75 2.41 -34.81
C LYS A 415 21.35 1.90 -36.18
N HIS A 416 20.18 2.29 -36.67
CA HIS A 416 19.67 1.82 -37.95
C HIS A 416 18.99 2.95 -38.70
N THR A 417 19.43 3.22 -39.92
CA THR A 417 18.83 4.24 -40.80
C THR A 417 18.03 3.52 -41.88
N GLY A 418 16.70 3.59 -41.83
CA GLY A 418 15.83 2.87 -42.75
C GLY A 418 14.44 2.60 -42.19
N ASP A 419 13.75 1.61 -42.77
CA ASP A 419 12.43 1.15 -42.33
C ASP A 419 12.49 0.60 -40.88
N PRO A 420 11.69 1.14 -39.94
CA PRO A 420 11.68 0.70 -38.55
C PRO A 420 11.32 -0.78 -38.36
N ASP A 421 10.46 -1.33 -39.22
CA ASP A 421 10.03 -2.72 -39.11
C ASP A 421 11.12 -3.69 -39.58
N ALA A 422 11.82 -3.35 -40.68
CA ALA A 422 13.03 -4.04 -41.09
C ALA A 422 14.15 -3.94 -40.02
N ALA A 423 14.33 -2.76 -39.41
CA ALA A 423 15.28 -2.54 -38.33
C ALA A 423 14.97 -3.42 -37.11
N PHE A 424 13.70 -3.45 -36.71
CA PHE A 424 13.18 -4.28 -35.63
C PHE A 424 13.53 -5.74 -35.89
N GLN A 425 13.22 -6.24 -37.09
CA GLN A 425 13.41 -7.64 -37.42
C GLN A 425 14.89 -8.05 -37.39
N VAL A 426 15.77 -7.22 -37.96
CA VAL A 426 17.23 -7.47 -37.96
C VAL A 426 17.81 -7.48 -36.55
N VAL A 427 17.39 -6.55 -35.68
CA VAL A 427 17.89 -6.52 -34.30
C VAL A 427 17.31 -7.69 -33.50
N MET A 428 16.05 -8.03 -33.72
CA MET A 428 15.40 -9.16 -33.04
C MET A 428 16.05 -10.50 -33.40
N ASP A 429 16.39 -10.72 -34.67
CA ASP A 429 17.03 -11.95 -35.13
C ASP A 429 18.43 -12.10 -34.53
N LYS A 430 19.21 -11.01 -34.46
CA LYS A 430 20.52 -11.01 -33.77
C LYS A 430 20.42 -11.24 -32.25
N VAL A 431 19.38 -10.71 -31.61
CA VAL A 431 19.14 -10.95 -30.19
C VAL A 431 18.77 -12.41 -29.95
N LYS A 432 17.92 -13.01 -30.79
CA LYS A 432 17.58 -14.44 -30.74
C LYS A 432 18.82 -15.31 -30.94
N GLU A 433 19.64 -15.02 -31.95
CA GLU A 433 20.89 -15.75 -32.21
C GLU A 433 21.81 -15.74 -30.97
N LYS A 434 21.98 -14.59 -30.32
CA LYS A 434 22.79 -14.49 -29.09
C LYS A 434 22.19 -15.25 -27.92
N VAL A 435 20.87 -15.23 -27.77
CA VAL A 435 20.19 -15.97 -26.71
C VAL A 435 20.32 -17.47 -26.93
N GLU A 436 20.15 -17.94 -28.17
CA GLU A 436 20.37 -19.34 -28.54
C GLU A 436 21.83 -19.76 -28.30
N ALA A 437 22.81 -18.95 -28.68
CA ALA A 437 24.22 -19.24 -28.42
C ALA A 437 24.54 -19.39 -26.92
N GLU A 438 23.98 -18.53 -26.06
CA GLU A 438 24.14 -18.64 -24.60
C GLU A 438 23.38 -19.85 -24.02
N MET A 439 22.20 -20.18 -24.55
CA MET A 439 21.46 -21.38 -24.19
C MET A 439 22.27 -22.65 -24.52
N THR A 440 22.89 -22.71 -25.70
CA THR A 440 23.75 -23.83 -26.12
C THR A 440 24.99 -23.96 -25.24
N LYS A 441 25.62 -22.84 -24.85
CA LYS A 441 26.75 -22.86 -23.90
C LYS A 441 26.36 -23.42 -22.53
N LEU A 442 25.20 -23.03 -22.01
CA LEU A 442 24.69 -23.56 -20.73
C LEU A 442 24.29 -25.04 -20.83
N ALA A 443 23.77 -25.47 -21.97
CA ALA A 443 23.45 -26.88 -22.21
C ALA A 443 24.70 -27.77 -22.34
N ALA A 444 25.79 -27.22 -22.90
CA ALA A 444 27.07 -27.91 -23.06
C ALA A 444 27.99 -27.85 -21.83
N ALA A 445 27.67 -27.00 -20.84
CA ALA A 445 28.44 -26.90 -19.62
C ALA A 445 28.35 -28.21 -18.81
N PRO A 446 29.48 -28.78 -18.35
CA PRO A 446 29.46 -30.00 -17.56
C PRO A 446 28.65 -29.77 -16.29
N LYS A 447 27.75 -30.72 -15.98
CA LYS A 447 26.94 -30.66 -14.76
C LYS A 447 27.89 -30.69 -13.56
N VAL A 448 27.79 -29.69 -12.70
CA VAL A 448 28.55 -29.62 -11.45
C VAL A 448 28.23 -30.86 -10.62
N GLY A 449 29.15 -31.85 -10.62
CA GLY A 449 29.00 -33.11 -9.89
C GLY A 449 29.41 -34.38 -10.63
N GLU A 450 29.63 -34.35 -11.95
CA GLU A 450 30.20 -35.51 -12.66
C GLU A 450 31.74 -35.43 -12.63
N THR A 451 32.36 -36.24 -11.77
CA THR A 451 33.79 -36.53 -11.83
C THR A 451 34.13 -37.19 -13.16
N LYS A 452 35.17 -36.66 -13.82
CA LYS A 452 35.74 -37.19 -15.08
C LYS A 452 36.10 -38.67 -15.01
#